data_AF-A0A1G2H4Z1-F1
#
_entry.id   AF-A0A1G2H4Z1-F1
#
_cell.length_a   1.000
_cell.length_b   1.000
_cell.length_c   1.000
_cell.angle_alpha   90.00
_cell.angle_beta   90.00
_cell.angle_gamma   90.00
#
_symmetry.space_group_name_H-M   'P 1'
#
loop_
_entity.id
_entity.type
_entity.pdbx_description
1 polymer ?
#
loop_
_entity_poly.entity_id
_entity_poly.type
_entity_poly.pdbx_seq_one_letter_code
_entity_poly.pdbx_strand_id
1 'polypeptide(L)'
;MNIMNSIADFLKKPQTILFIIGLFFVFTIGGIVTYNSAALLREGDYIFNAVNKKHSLGQYKPDDLVELAELGAPGKHIRITAYSRLKSLMESAADDGVNLKILSAYRSYREQQSLHAYYETNYEGADRFSAEAGHSEHQLGAAIDFGSADQNTNLRQSFANTAEGLWLSDNAWRYGFVLSYPDGKEDVTGYMYEPWHFRFIGVEASDRFRTSGLSLIEYLNLAPQYFDKESLRGELIQVRGSVEVYFVTGNGYKRHIPSPEVFYSYRNEWDRIIFVDPDTSNEIPETKLIRLNADEKVFFTNEDGVKSWISSADEFNKSGYDWGSVSLVNKTEFDFYKIVEDEAAGLNQESSSSANGMNVSSESVLLEVPFAAQAPFGNWEDPRQQNGCEEASAIMAMKWVNRDTILPLDSAMNSIIEISEYEQRVYGEYRDTSAADTISRIFNDHFEYYKVRLAKNIRAKDIIRELKSGNLVVVPANGQKLKNPFFTLPGPIEHMLVIIGYDSKTGEFITNDPGTRHGKNFRYKSQVLEDALQDYPTGFHEPIENINKVMIVVER
;
A
#
# COMPACT_ATOMS: atom_id res chain seq x y z
N MET A 1 -8.58 -13.87 80.03
CA MET A 1 -9.39 -13.38 78.91
C MET A 1 -8.43 -13.08 77.76
N ASN A 2 -7.75 -14.08 77.21
CA ASN A 2 -8.20 -15.21 76.38
C ASN A 2 -8.01 -14.82 74.89
N ILE A 3 -7.13 -15.47 74.11
CA ILE A 3 -6.97 -16.91 73.81
C ILE A 3 -8.01 -17.38 72.78
N MET A 4 -7.51 -18.13 71.80
CA MET A 4 -8.17 -18.93 70.76
C MET A 4 -8.68 -18.24 69.49
N ASN A 5 -8.01 -18.65 68.40
CA ASN A 5 -8.59 -19.20 67.16
C ASN A 5 -9.12 -18.19 66.11
N SER A 6 -8.57 -18.21 64.89
CA SER A 6 -8.74 -19.22 63.81
C SER A 6 -10.04 -18.92 63.04
N ILE A 7 -10.03 -18.62 61.75
CA ILE A 7 -9.59 -19.45 60.60
C ILE A 7 -10.41 -20.74 60.53
N ALA A 8 -11.05 -20.95 59.37
CA ALA A 8 -12.22 -21.81 59.14
C ALA A 8 -13.50 -21.32 59.88
N ASP A 9 -14.71 -21.38 59.31
CA ASP A 9 -15.12 -22.18 58.14
C ASP A 9 -16.09 -21.49 57.16
N PHE A 10 -16.70 -20.35 57.54
CA PHE A 10 -18.05 -20.04 57.04
C PHE A 10 -18.18 -19.33 55.67
N LEU A 11 -17.21 -18.50 55.24
CA LEU A 11 -17.31 -17.77 53.96
C LEU A 11 -16.49 -18.42 52.85
N LYS A 12 -16.95 -19.62 52.47
CA LYS A 12 -16.54 -20.27 51.22
C LYS A 12 -17.18 -19.53 50.03
N LYS A 13 -16.31 -19.14 49.09
CA LYS A 13 -16.53 -18.73 47.68
C LYS A 13 -17.77 -19.32 46.98
N PRO A 14 -18.30 -18.73 45.86
CA PRO A 14 -17.74 -17.62 45.06
C PRO A 14 -18.75 -16.57 44.49
N GLN A 15 -18.24 -15.60 43.69
CA GLN A 15 -18.90 -14.91 42.53
C GLN A 15 -20.14 -14.01 42.79
N THR A 16 -20.52 -12.98 42.01
CA THR A 16 -19.86 -11.88 41.22
C THR A 16 -20.99 -10.83 40.92
N ILE A 17 -20.84 -9.62 40.36
CA ILE A 17 -19.77 -8.81 39.71
C ILE A 17 -19.76 -7.41 40.38
N LEU A 18 -18.72 -6.58 40.19
CA LEU A 18 -18.69 -5.19 40.66
C LEU A 18 -19.08 -4.18 39.55
N PHE A 19 -20.03 -3.29 39.84
CA PHE A 19 -20.25 -2.00 39.17
C PHE A 19 -19.62 -0.91 40.04
N ILE A 20 -18.91 0.09 39.49
CA ILE A 20 -18.76 1.46 40.03
C ILE A 20 -18.19 2.39 38.95
N ILE A 21 -18.62 3.66 38.96
CA ILE A 21 -18.16 4.75 38.08
C ILE A 21 -17.09 5.56 38.82
N GLY A 22 -15.99 5.94 38.15
CA GLY A 22 -14.94 6.83 38.67
C GLY A 22 -14.95 8.20 37.96
N LEU A 23 -14.84 9.29 38.72
CA LEU A 23 -14.96 10.66 38.21
C LEU A 23 -13.60 11.33 37.94
N PHE A 24 -13.58 12.31 37.04
CA PHE A 24 -12.40 13.13 36.73
C PHE A 24 -11.94 14.00 37.91
N PHE A 25 -10.63 14.19 38.01
CA PHE A 25 -10.03 15.40 38.61
C PHE A 25 -8.90 15.90 37.68
N VAL A 26 -8.88 17.20 37.41
CA VAL A 26 -7.85 17.86 36.61
C VAL A 26 -7.07 18.81 37.51
N PHE A 27 -5.75 18.70 37.50
CA PHE A 27 -4.83 19.70 38.06
C PHE A 27 -3.77 20.04 37.01
N THR A 28 -3.77 21.28 36.54
CA THR A 28 -2.85 21.78 35.51
C THR A 28 -1.74 22.64 36.12
N ILE A 29 -0.53 22.09 36.24
CA ILE A 29 0.72 22.85 36.25
C ILE A 29 1.76 22.04 35.46
N GLY A 30 2.31 22.63 34.39
CA GLY A 30 3.16 21.92 33.42
C GLY A 30 2.33 21.28 32.30
N GLY A 31 2.54 21.73 31.07
CA GLY A 31 1.72 21.33 29.92
C GLY A 31 2.18 20.03 29.29
N ILE A 32 1.65 18.89 29.75
CA ILE A 32 1.52 17.66 28.97
C ILE A 32 0.09 17.15 29.13
N VAL A 33 -0.67 17.07 28.04
CA VAL A 33 -1.96 16.36 28.04
C VAL A 33 -1.66 14.88 27.84
N THR A 34 -1.62 14.13 28.93
CA THR A 34 -1.47 12.67 28.86
C THR A 34 -2.77 12.03 28.38
N TYR A 35 -2.83 11.71 27.09
CA TYR A 35 -3.87 10.83 26.56
C TYR A 35 -3.68 9.44 27.14
N ASN A 36 -4.61 9.00 28.00
CA ASN A 36 -4.68 7.60 28.43
C ASN A 36 -5.21 6.76 27.26
N SER A 37 -4.30 6.31 26.40
CA SER A 37 -4.54 5.47 25.20
C SER A 37 -5.02 4.04 25.49
N ALA A 38 -5.56 3.78 26.69
CA ALA A 38 -6.24 2.54 27.07
C ALA A 38 -7.69 2.44 26.51
N ALA A 39 -7.97 3.11 25.39
CA ALA A 39 -9.23 2.97 24.68
C ALA A 39 -9.19 1.71 23.82
N LEU A 40 -9.97 0.68 24.21
CA LEU A 40 -10.19 -0.46 23.32
C LEU A 40 -10.82 0.06 22.01
N LEU A 41 -10.22 -0.33 20.88
CA LEU A 41 -10.74 -0.08 19.54
C LEU A 41 -12.21 -0.50 19.49
N ARG A 42 -13.09 0.45 19.19
CA ARG A 42 -14.54 0.26 19.29
C ARG A 42 -15.03 -0.55 18.11
N GLU A 43 -16.17 -1.20 18.29
CA GLU A 43 -16.77 -2.00 17.22
C GLU A 43 -16.97 -1.17 15.95
N GLY A 44 -17.38 0.10 16.06
CA GLY A 44 -17.58 1.01 14.93
C GLY A 44 -16.33 1.44 14.14
N ASP A 45 -15.10 1.24 14.61
CA ASP A 45 -13.90 1.76 13.92
C ASP A 45 -13.61 1.05 12.58
N TYR A 46 -14.18 -0.13 12.36
CA TYR A 46 -14.00 -0.95 11.18
C TYR A 46 -14.93 -0.50 10.03
N ILE A 47 -14.37 -0.11 8.88
CA ILE A 47 -15.16 0.19 7.69
C ILE A 47 -15.98 -1.02 7.17
N PHE A 48 -15.59 -2.25 7.52
CA PHE A 48 -16.26 -3.50 7.14
C PHE A 48 -17.39 -3.95 8.09
N ASN A 49 -17.83 -3.10 9.01
CA ASN A 49 -18.96 -3.44 9.89
C ASN A 49 -20.24 -3.67 9.10
N ALA A 50 -20.81 -4.87 9.29
CA ALA A 50 -22.10 -5.31 8.79
C ALA A 50 -23.26 -4.69 9.60
N VAL A 51 -23.32 -3.36 9.64
CA VAL A 51 -24.36 -2.58 10.34
C VAL A 51 -25.72 -2.82 9.70
N ASN A 52 -26.68 -3.26 10.49
CA ASN A 52 -28.03 -3.62 10.07
C ASN A 52 -28.95 -3.71 11.30
N LYS A 53 -30.20 -4.14 11.14
CA LYS A 53 -31.17 -4.35 12.25
C LYS A 53 -30.78 -5.38 13.32
N LYS A 54 -29.63 -6.04 13.22
CA LYS A 54 -29.11 -7.05 14.18
C LYS A 54 -27.77 -6.63 14.81
N HIS A 55 -26.96 -5.83 14.14
CA HIS A 55 -25.65 -5.38 14.62
C HIS A 55 -25.66 -3.86 14.85
N SER A 56 -25.43 -3.46 16.10
CA SER A 56 -25.47 -2.06 16.53
C SER A 56 -24.06 -1.50 16.71
N LEU A 57 -23.88 -0.23 16.35
CA LEU A 57 -22.70 0.56 16.68
C LEU A 57 -22.77 1.16 18.10
N GLY A 58 -23.89 0.97 18.81
CA GLY A 58 -24.18 1.71 20.04
C GLY A 58 -24.07 3.22 19.79
N GLN A 59 -23.47 3.98 20.71
CA GLN A 59 -23.24 5.43 20.57
C GLN A 59 -21.89 5.79 19.92
N TYR A 60 -21.40 4.95 19.00
CA TYR A 60 -20.18 5.23 18.25
C TYR A 60 -20.23 6.57 17.48
N LYS A 61 -19.06 7.21 17.37
CA LYS A 61 -18.75 8.33 16.49
C LYS A 61 -17.31 8.09 15.98
N PRO A 62 -17.01 8.29 14.68
CA PRO A 62 -15.64 8.40 14.19
C PRO A 62 -15.02 9.74 14.58
N ASP A 63 -13.74 9.72 14.93
CA ASP A 63 -12.98 10.94 15.30
C ASP A 63 -12.16 11.51 14.12
N ASP A 64 -12.17 10.84 12.96
CA ASP A 64 -11.48 11.18 11.70
C ASP A 64 -12.41 11.80 10.63
N LEU A 65 -13.44 12.54 11.07
CA LEU A 65 -14.44 13.17 10.19
C LEU A 65 -13.95 14.51 9.61
N VAL A 66 -14.10 14.68 8.29
CA VAL A 66 -13.81 15.92 7.54
C VAL A 66 -15.06 16.45 6.82
N GLU A 67 -15.12 17.77 6.60
CA GLU A 67 -16.30 18.45 6.04
C GLU A 67 -16.38 18.37 4.50
N LEU A 68 -17.58 18.23 3.96
CA LEU A 68 -17.89 18.11 2.53
C LEU A 68 -18.19 19.46 1.85
N ALA A 69 -17.70 20.57 2.41
CA ALA A 69 -17.97 21.92 1.90
C ALA A 69 -17.43 22.12 0.47
N GLU A 70 -16.23 21.62 0.16
CA GLU A 70 -15.65 21.68 -1.20
C GLU A 70 -16.50 20.93 -2.23
N LEU A 71 -17.16 19.84 -1.81
CA LEU A 71 -18.03 19.01 -2.66
C LEU A 71 -19.48 19.52 -2.70
N GLY A 72 -19.69 20.80 -2.36
CA GLY A 72 -21.00 21.46 -2.41
C GLY A 72 -21.96 21.07 -1.29
N ALA A 73 -21.47 20.47 -0.20
CA ALA A 73 -22.28 19.97 0.91
C ALA A 73 -21.78 20.46 2.29
N PRO A 74 -21.75 21.79 2.53
CA PRO A 74 -21.32 22.36 3.82
C PRO A 74 -22.17 21.82 4.99
N GLY A 75 -21.54 21.71 6.16
CA GLY A 75 -22.08 21.10 7.37
C GLY A 75 -22.15 19.57 7.36
N LYS A 76 -22.01 18.91 6.19
CA LYS A 76 -21.96 17.44 6.09
C LYS A 76 -20.53 16.95 6.22
N HIS A 77 -20.36 15.75 6.76
CA HIS A 77 -19.04 15.19 7.06
C HIS A 77 -18.92 13.73 6.59
N ILE A 78 -17.70 13.28 6.28
CA ILE A 78 -17.35 11.87 5.98
C ILE A 78 -16.00 11.54 6.63
N ARG A 79 -15.68 10.27 6.86
CA ARG A 79 -14.33 9.86 7.30
C ARG A 79 -13.29 10.20 6.25
N ILE A 80 -12.10 10.69 6.65
CA ILE A 80 -11.01 11.10 5.73
C ILE A 80 -10.67 10.02 4.69
N THR A 81 -10.65 8.75 5.10
CA THR A 81 -10.42 7.58 4.25
C THR A 81 -11.39 7.42 3.07
N ALA A 82 -12.58 8.03 3.16
CA ALA A 82 -13.60 8.05 2.11
C ALA A 82 -13.63 9.37 1.32
N TYR A 83 -13.10 10.47 1.88
CA TYR A 83 -13.20 11.82 1.30
C TYR A 83 -12.53 11.94 -0.07
N SER A 84 -11.28 11.45 -0.19
CA SER A 84 -10.51 11.53 -1.44
C SER A 84 -11.19 10.76 -2.57
N ARG A 85 -11.67 9.54 -2.31
CA ARG A 85 -12.36 8.73 -3.32
C ARG A 85 -13.75 9.30 -3.65
N LEU A 86 -14.47 9.89 -2.68
CA LEU A 86 -15.72 10.61 -2.94
C LEU A 86 -15.49 11.83 -3.83
N LYS A 87 -14.40 12.57 -3.62
CA LYS A 87 -14.00 13.70 -4.47
C LYS A 87 -13.75 13.25 -5.91
N SER A 88 -12.94 12.22 -6.12
CA SER A 88 -12.70 11.68 -7.47
C SER A 88 -13.96 11.12 -8.13
N LEU A 89 -14.88 10.51 -7.37
CA LEU A 89 -16.20 10.08 -7.86
C LEU A 89 -17.01 11.29 -8.37
N MET A 90 -17.08 12.36 -7.57
CA MET A 90 -17.79 13.60 -7.92
C MET A 90 -17.17 14.31 -9.13
N GLU A 91 -15.84 14.29 -9.25
CA GLU A 91 -15.10 14.90 -10.36
C GLU A 91 -15.31 14.11 -11.67
N SER A 92 -15.11 12.80 -11.67
CA SER A 92 -15.34 11.96 -12.86
C SER A 92 -16.80 11.96 -13.33
N ALA A 93 -17.77 12.03 -12.41
CA ALA A 93 -19.17 12.21 -12.78
C ALA A 93 -19.38 13.55 -13.51
N ALA A 94 -18.76 14.64 -13.04
CA ALA A 94 -18.88 15.94 -13.67
C ALA A 94 -18.22 15.98 -15.07
N ASP A 95 -17.10 15.28 -15.27
CA ASP A 95 -16.45 15.13 -16.58
C ASP A 95 -17.33 14.37 -17.59
N ASP A 96 -18.06 13.34 -17.14
CA ASP A 96 -19.12 12.64 -17.90
C ASP A 96 -20.42 13.48 -18.04
N GLY A 97 -20.45 14.71 -17.52
CA GLY A 97 -21.60 15.64 -17.56
C GLY A 97 -22.69 15.39 -16.49
N VAL A 98 -22.46 14.43 -15.59
CA VAL A 98 -23.41 13.94 -14.58
C VAL A 98 -23.33 14.76 -13.29
N ASN A 99 -24.40 15.48 -12.96
CA ASN A 99 -24.37 16.55 -11.96
C ASN A 99 -24.81 16.11 -10.54
N LEU A 100 -24.11 15.12 -9.97
CA LEU A 100 -24.36 14.58 -8.63
C LEU A 100 -24.51 15.64 -7.51
N LYS A 101 -25.25 15.27 -6.46
CA LYS A 101 -25.44 16.04 -5.22
C LYS A 101 -25.32 15.13 -4.00
N ILE A 102 -24.88 15.68 -2.86
CA ILE A 102 -24.76 14.95 -1.59
C ILE A 102 -25.89 15.41 -0.65
N LEU A 103 -26.89 14.57 -0.44
CA LEU A 103 -28.11 14.84 0.33
C LEU A 103 -27.96 14.54 1.83
N SER A 104 -27.15 13.53 2.18
CA SER A 104 -26.76 13.17 3.55
C SER A 104 -25.40 12.48 3.55
N ALA A 105 -24.77 12.43 4.72
CA ALA A 105 -23.44 11.85 4.92
C ALA A 105 -23.34 11.27 6.34
N TYR A 106 -22.30 11.57 7.13
CA TYR A 106 -22.27 11.25 8.56
C TYR A 106 -23.51 11.79 9.29
N ARG A 107 -24.04 10.97 10.22
CA ARG A 107 -25.17 11.31 11.10
C ARG A 107 -24.94 10.66 12.46
N SER A 108 -24.90 11.45 13.53
CA SER A 108 -24.63 10.92 14.88
C SER A 108 -25.78 10.09 15.43
N TYR A 109 -25.49 9.27 16.44
CA TYR A 109 -26.50 8.48 17.17
C TYR A 109 -27.72 9.31 17.61
N ARG A 110 -27.50 10.54 18.11
CA ARG A 110 -28.59 11.41 18.60
C ARG A 110 -29.46 11.95 17.47
N GLU A 111 -28.84 12.31 16.35
CA GLU A 111 -29.56 12.76 15.15
C GLU A 111 -30.37 11.61 14.54
N GLN A 112 -29.79 10.41 14.46
CA GLN A 112 -30.53 9.21 14.03
C GLN A 112 -31.68 8.87 15.00
N GLN A 113 -31.48 9.02 16.32
CA GLN A 113 -32.54 8.81 17.32
C GLN A 113 -33.72 9.77 17.13
N SER A 114 -33.46 11.06 16.94
CA SER A 114 -34.51 12.05 16.65
C SER A 114 -35.18 11.82 15.30
N LEU A 115 -34.42 11.42 14.27
CA LEU A 115 -34.92 11.16 12.92
C LEU A 115 -35.84 9.93 12.86
N HIS A 116 -35.42 8.80 13.43
CA HIS A 116 -36.23 7.58 13.50
C HIS A 116 -37.50 7.80 14.33
N ALA A 117 -37.41 8.43 15.50
CA ALA A 117 -38.57 8.76 16.31
C ALA A 117 -39.57 9.70 15.60
N TYR A 118 -39.07 10.63 14.77
CA TYR A 118 -39.92 11.44 13.90
C TYR A 118 -40.63 10.59 12.86
N TYR A 119 -39.93 9.70 12.14
CA TYR A 119 -40.54 8.87 11.12
C TYR A 119 -41.57 7.88 11.68
N GLU A 120 -41.26 7.15 12.75
CA GLU A 120 -42.20 6.24 13.44
C GLU A 120 -43.46 6.96 13.96
N THR A 121 -43.37 8.25 14.30
CA THR A 121 -44.54 9.05 14.72
C THR A 121 -45.43 9.48 13.55
N ASN A 122 -44.90 9.53 12.32
CA ASN A 122 -45.58 10.18 11.17
C ASN A 122 -45.85 9.26 9.97
N TYR A 123 -45.26 8.06 9.89
CA TYR A 123 -45.32 7.18 8.71
C TYR A 123 -45.45 5.71 9.13
N GLU A 124 -46.43 5.00 8.59
CA GLU A 124 -46.57 3.54 8.81
C GLU A 124 -45.40 2.77 8.15
N GLY A 125 -44.75 1.89 8.92
CA GLY A 125 -43.62 1.10 8.43
C GLY A 125 -42.33 1.90 8.24
N ALA A 126 -42.13 2.98 9.01
CA ALA A 126 -40.91 3.80 8.98
C ALA A 126 -39.62 2.99 9.20
N ASP A 127 -39.68 1.96 10.05
CA ASP A 127 -38.72 0.86 10.16
C ASP A 127 -38.10 0.38 8.82
N ARG A 128 -38.84 0.40 7.71
CA ARG A 128 -38.38 -0.08 6.38
C ARG A 128 -37.39 0.85 5.68
N PHE A 129 -37.30 2.11 6.08
CA PHE A 129 -36.44 3.15 5.48
C PHE A 129 -35.77 4.07 6.51
N SER A 130 -35.99 3.84 7.82
CA SER A 130 -35.44 4.65 8.89
C SER A 130 -34.83 3.78 9.98
N ALA A 131 -33.52 3.60 9.90
CA ALA A 131 -32.74 2.83 10.86
C ALA A 131 -32.89 3.32 12.31
N GLU A 132 -32.96 2.39 13.27
CA GLU A 132 -32.79 2.71 14.69
C GLU A 132 -31.44 3.40 14.96
N ALA A 133 -31.35 4.14 16.07
CA ALA A 133 -30.09 4.74 16.51
C ALA A 133 -29.05 3.65 16.83
N GLY A 134 -27.84 3.76 16.28
CA GLY A 134 -26.82 2.70 16.32
C GLY A 134 -26.90 1.70 15.17
N HIS A 135 -28.02 1.61 14.45
CA HIS A 135 -28.24 0.65 13.35
C HIS A 135 -28.17 1.29 11.95
N SER A 136 -27.61 2.50 11.86
CA SER A 136 -27.53 3.35 10.67
C SER A 136 -26.11 3.44 10.13
N GLU A 137 -25.90 3.13 8.85
CA GLU A 137 -24.57 3.19 8.21
C GLU A 137 -23.98 4.62 8.19
N HIS A 138 -24.83 5.65 8.22
CA HIS A 138 -24.38 7.04 8.34
C HIS A 138 -23.59 7.30 9.62
N GLN A 139 -23.83 6.53 10.70
CA GLN A 139 -23.11 6.70 11.96
C GLN A 139 -21.66 6.20 11.89
N LEU A 140 -21.29 5.42 10.87
CA LEU A 140 -19.89 5.12 10.54
C LEU A 140 -19.19 6.27 9.81
N GLY A 141 -19.92 7.30 9.36
CA GLY A 141 -19.36 8.36 8.51
C GLY A 141 -18.81 7.85 7.18
N ALA A 142 -19.31 6.71 6.69
CA ALA A 142 -18.88 6.07 5.44
C ALA A 142 -20.03 5.90 4.42
N ALA A 143 -21.25 6.33 4.75
CA ALA A 143 -22.41 6.29 3.86
C ALA A 143 -22.78 7.70 3.35
N ILE A 144 -23.19 7.78 2.09
CA ILE A 144 -23.63 8.98 1.39
C ILE A 144 -25.00 8.72 0.76
N ASP A 145 -25.94 9.64 0.98
CA ASP A 145 -27.16 9.73 0.17
C ASP A 145 -26.86 10.64 -1.03
N PHE A 146 -26.84 10.08 -2.23
CA PHE A 146 -26.70 10.84 -3.46
C PHE A 146 -28.04 11.41 -3.97
N GLY A 147 -27.95 12.45 -4.79
CA GLY A 147 -29.09 13.09 -5.43
C GLY A 147 -28.73 13.65 -6.80
N SER A 148 -29.77 14.04 -7.53
CA SER A 148 -29.70 14.59 -8.88
C SER A 148 -29.84 16.11 -8.88
N ALA A 149 -29.73 16.71 -10.07
CA ALA A 149 -30.19 18.09 -10.28
C ALA A 149 -31.72 18.24 -10.13
N ASP A 150 -32.51 17.18 -10.33
CA ASP A 150 -33.97 17.19 -10.12
C ASP A 150 -34.36 16.79 -8.69
N GLN A 151 -34.67 17.80 -7.88
CA GLN A 151 -35.08 17.59 -6.49
C GLN A 151 -36.35 16.74 -6.32
N ASN A 152 -37.13 16.51 -7.39
CA ASN A 152 -38.28 15.60 -7.33
C ASN A 152 -37.89 14.12 -7.22
N THR A 153 -36.70 13.71 -7.69
CA THR A 153 -36.22 12.32 -7.60
C THR A 153 -35.41 12.01 -6.34
N ASN A 154 -34.96 13.04 -5.63
CA ASN A 154 -34.10 12.90 -4.45
C ASN A 154 -34.79 12.09 -3.34
N LEU A 155 -34.08 11.11 -2.78
CA LEU A 155 -34.59 10.14 -1.80
C LEU A 155 -35.85 9.39 -2.29
N ARG A 156 -35.91 9.05 -3.58
CA ARG A 156 -36.96 8.21 -4.19
C ARG A 156 -36.38 7.16 -5.11
N GLN A 157 -37.11 6.07 -5.30
CA GLN A 157 -36.75 5.00 -6.25
C GLN A 157 -36.66 5.48 -7.70
N SER A 158 -37.31 6.60 -8.06
CA SER A 158 -37.15 7.22 -9.37
C SER A 158 -35.73 7.72 -9.66
N PHE A 159 -34.89 7.95 -8.63
CA PHE A 159 -33.47 8.31 -8.80
C PHE A 159 -32.69 7.27 -9.62
N ALA A 160 -33.05 5.98 -9.53
CA ALA A 160 -32.44 4.92 -10.34
C ALA A 160 -32.57 5.11 -11.86
N ASN A 161 -33.50 5.99 -12.30
CA ASN A 161 -33.78 6.25 -13.71
C ASN A 161 -33.22 7.61 -14.19
N THR A 162 -32.48 8.34 -13.35
CA THR A 162 -31.78 9.56 -13.78
C THR A 162 -30.36 9.24 -14.24
N ALA A 163 -29.72 10.18 -14.92
CA ALA A 163 -28.32 10.02 -15.35
C ALA A 163 -27.39 9.79 -14.15
N GLU A 164 -27.66 10.44 -13.02
CA GLU A 164 -26.93 10.29 -11.76
C GLU A 164 -27.06 8.88 -11.17
N GLY A 165 -28.28 8.33 -11.08
CA GLY A 165 -28.48 6.98 -10.55
C GLY A 165 -27.88 5.88 -11.43
N LEU A 166 -27.99 6.02 -12.75
CA LEU A 166 -27.39 5.10 -13.71
C LEU A 166 -25.85 5.16 -13.68
N TRP A 167 -25.27 6.37 -13.67
CA TRP A 167 -23.81 6.54 -13.59
C TRP A 167 -23.23 5.97 -12.30
N LEU A 168 -23.91 6.17 -11.16
CA LEU A 168 -23.50 5.57 -9.88
C LEU A 168 -23.54 4.04 -9.91
N SER A 169 -24.58 3.44 -10.51
CA SER A 169 -24.68 1.99 -10.70
C SER A 169 -23.47 1.44 -11.46
N ASP A 170 -23.07 2.10 -12.55
CA ASP A 170 -22.02 1.60 -13.44
C ASP A 170 -20.59 1.93 -12.96
N ASN A 171 -20.41 3.00 -12.17
CA ASN A 171 -19.07 3.54 -11.86
C ASN A 171 -18.72 3.71 -10.37
N ALA A 172 -19.66 3.81 -9.43
CA ALA A 172 -19.34 4.16 -8.02
C ALA A 172 -18.36 3.17 -7.35
N TRP A 173 -18.42 1.90 -7.73
CA TRP A 173 -17.55 0.82 -7.24
C TRP A 173 -16.06 1.07 -7.52
N ARG A 174 -15.72 1.77 -8.62
CA ARG A 174 -14.34 2.16 -8.99
C ARG A 174 -13.71 3.05 -7.92
N TYR A 175 -14.53 3.79 -7.19
CA TYR A 175 -14.15 4.71 -6.11
C TYR A 175 -14.43 4.11 -4.73
N GLY A 176 -14.71 2.81 -4.65
CA GLY A 176 -14.94 2.11 -3.39
C GLY A 176 -16.33 2.30 -2.77
N PHE A 177 -17.29 2.88 -3.50
CA PHE A 177 -18.67 3.08 -3.06
C PHE A 177 -19.61 2.03 -3.68
N VAL A 178 -20.49 1.44 -2.88
CA VAL A 178 -21.43 0.39 -3.31
C VAL A 178 -22.83 0.62 -2.76
N LEU A 179 -23.84 0.20 -3.52
CA LEU A 179 -25.25 0.32 -3.16
C LEU A 179 -25.58 -0.65 -2.00
N SER A 180 -25.92 -0.13 -0.82
CA SER A 180 -26.19 -0.98 0.36
C SER A 180 -27.52 -1.75 0.26
N TYR A 181 -28.54 -1.10 -0.32
CA TYR A 181 -29.92 -1.59 -0.32
C TYR A 181 -30.46 -1.74 -1.76
N PRO A 182 -30.03 -2.80 -2.49
CA PRO A 182 -30.49 -3.07 -3.86
C PRO A 182 -31.91 -3.64 -3.91
N ASP A 183 -32.51 -3.61 -5.11
CA ASP A 183 -33.86 -4.12 -5.33
C ASP A 183 -33.98 -5.63 -5.10
N GLY A 184 -35.17 -6.08 -4.69
CA GLY A 184 -35.46 -7.49 -4.37
C GLY A 184 -34.71 -8.07 -3.16
N LYS A 185 -33.98 -7.27 -2.38
CA LYS A 185 -33.15 -7.73 -1.24
C LYS A 185 -33.61 -7.26 0.15
N GLU A 186 -34.81 -6.66 0.27
CA GLU A 186 -35.34 -6.15 1.55
C GLU A 186 -35.40 -7.22 2.67
N ASP A 187 -35.77 -8.47 2.35
CA ASP A 187 -35.77 -9.59 3.30
C ASP A 187 -34.37 -9.93 3.88
N VAL A 188 -33.31 -9.44 3.24
CA VAL A 188 -31.89 -9.70 3.58
C VAL A 188 -31.25 -8.49 4.25
N THR A 189 -31.47 -7.28 3.71
CA THR A 189 -30.95 -6.01 4.26
C THR A 189 -31.73 -5.52 5.47
N GLY A 190 -33.04 -5.82 5.52
CA GLY A 190 -34.00 -5.25 6.46
C GLY A 190 -34.54 -3.87 6.05
N TYR A 191 -34.13 -3.34 4.89
CA TYR A 191 -34.50 -2.02 4.36
C TYR A 191 -34.93 -2.12 2.89
N MET A 192 -35.87 -1.26 2.48
CA MET A 192 -36.39 -1.21 1.11
C MET A 192 -35.32 -0.83 0.07
N TYR A 193 -35.66 -0.89 -1.22
CA TYR A 193 -34.76 -0.45 -2.29
C TYR A 193 -34.52 1.07 -2.23
N GLU A 194 -33.27 1.47 -2.01
CA GLU A 194 -32.82 2.86 -1.86
C GLU A 194 -31.67 3.18 -2.84
N PRO A 195 -31.96 3.45 -4.14
CA PRO A 195 -30.93 3.69 -5.17
C PRO A 195 -30.05 4.93 -4.94
N TRP A 196 -30.28 5.70 -3.89
CA TRP A 196 -29.48 6.87 -3.49
C TRP A 196 -28.41 6.54 -2.44
N HIS A 197 -28.58 5.48 -1.65
CA HIS A 197 -27.75 5.20 -0.48
C HIS A 197 -26.53 4.35 -0.86
N PHE A 198 -25.35 4.97 -0.89
CA PHE A 198 -24.08 4.32 -1.21
C PHE A 198 -23.13 4.34 -0.02
N ARG A 199 -22.51 3.20 0.24
CA ARG A 199 -21.57 2.98 1.34
C ARG A 199 -20.16 2.76 0.80
N PHE A 200 -19.20 3.51 1.34
CA PHE A 200 -17.79 3.28 1.12
C PHE A 200 -17.33 2.02 1.88
N ILE A 201 -16.68 1.11 1.16
CA ILE A 201 -15.98 -0.08 1.71
C ILE A 201 -14.53 -0.21 1.20
N GLY A 202 -14.05 0.75 0.40
CA GLY A 202 -12.75 0.69 -0.27
C GLY A 202 -12.82 0.03 -1.66
N VAL A 203 -11.90 0.42 -2.56
CA VAL A 203 -11.92 0.07 -4.00
C VAL A 203 -11.79 -1.45 -4.20
N GLU A 204 -10.73 -2.06 -3.68
CA GLU A 204 -10.44 -3.50 -3.77
C GLU A 204 -11.61 -4.38 -3.24
N ALA A 205 -12.31 -3.90 -2.21
CA ALA A 205 -13.48 -4.56 -1.66
C ALA A 205 -14.76 -4.35 -2.49
N SER A 206 -14.86 -3.23 -3.20
CA SER A 206 -16.04 -2.89 -4.02
C SER A 206 -16.05 -3.64 -5.35
N ASP A 207 -14.88 -3.90 -5.95
CA ASP A 207 -14.80 -4.78 -7.13
C ASP A 207 -15.08 -6.25 -6.78
N ARG A 208 -14.55 -6.74 -5.65
CA ARG A 208 -14.93 -8.04 -5.08
C ARG A 208 -16.43 -8.13 -4.77
N PHE A 209 -17.00 -7.08 -4.20
CA PHE A 209 -18.44 -7.02 -3.94
C PHE A 209 -19.23 -7.15 -5.24
N ARG A 210 -18.92 -6.31 -6.23
CA ARG A 210 -19.55 -6.29 -7.57
C ARG A 210 -19.49 -7.64 -8.28
N THR A 211 -18.37 -8.35 -8.17
CA THR A 211 -18.19 -9.68 -8.78
C THR A 211 -18.78 -10.84 -7.97
N SER A 212 -19.17 -10.63 -6.70
CA SER A 212 -19.74 -11.68 -5.83
C SER A 212 -21.21 -12.02 -6.08
N GLY A 213 -21.99 -11.10 -6.66
CA GLY A 213 -23.45 -11.26 -6.82
C GLY A 213 -24.26 -11.19 -5.51
N LEU A 214 -23.63 -10.79 -4.40
CA LEU A 214 -24.25 -10.67 -3.07
C LEU A 214 -24.87 -9.27 -2.87
N SER A 215 -25.76 -9.12 -1.89
CA SER A 215 -26.04 -7.82 -1.27
C SER A 215 -24.92 -7.44 -0.30
N LEU A 216 -24.76 -6.14 -0.02
CA LEU A 216 -23.64 -5.65 0.80
C LEU A 216 -23.58 -6.37 2.16
N ILE A 217 -24.74 -6.61 2.76
CA ILE A 217 -24.81 -7.24 4.08
C ILE A 217 -24.50 -8.75 4.04
N GLU A 218 -24.77 -9.46 2.96
CA GLU A 218 -24.29 -10.83 2.76
C GLU A 218 -22.75 -10.86 2.64
N TYR A 219 -22.18 -9.95 1.83
CA TYR A 219 -20.74 -9.82 1.65
C TYR A 219 -20.01 -9.48 2.95
N LEU A 220 -20.47 -8.47 3.70
CA LEU A 220 -19.87 -8.07 4.98
C LEU A 220 -20.02 -9.12 6.10
N ASN A 221 -21.06 -9.97 6.07
CA ASN A 221 -21.20 -11.09 7.02
C ASN A 221 -20.33 -12.31 6.65
N LEU A 222 -19.97 -12.49 5.38
CA LEU A 222 -19.02 -13.51 4.93
C LEU A 222 -17.56 -13.06 5.10
N ALA A 223 -17.28 -11.77 5.00
CA ALA A 223 -15.91 -11.24 5.04
C ALA A 223 -15.06 -11.68 6.27
N PRO A 224 -15.59 -11.73 7.52
CA PRO A 224 -14.84 -12.22 8.68
C PRO A 224 -14.37 -13.68 8.62
N GLN A 225 -14.81 -14.46 7.63
CA GLN A 225 -14.45 -15.87 7.44
C GLN A 225 -13.41 -16.07 6.32
N TYR A 226 -13.07 -15.03 5.56
CA TYR A 226 -12.18 -15.09 4.39
C TYR A 226 -11.11 -13.98 4.33
N PHE A 227 -11.22 -12.92 5.12
CA PHE A 227 -10.26 -11.80 5.13
C PHE A 227 -9.76 -11.52 6.55
N ASP A 228 -8.44 -11.34 6.71
CA ASP A 228 -7.84 -11.03 8.02
C ASP A 228 -8.16 -9.58 8.41
N LYS A 229 -8.65 -9.39 9.64
CA LYS A 229 -9.24 -8.13 10.12
C LYS A 229 -8.22 -7.00 10.27
N GLU A 230 -6.93 -7.29 10.22
CA GLU A 230 -5.83 -6.32 10.29
C GLU A 230 -5.65 -5.51 8.98
N SER A 231 -5.85 -6.12 7.81
CA SER A 231 -5.62 -5.50 6.48
C SER A 231 -6.51 -4.29 6.15
N LEU A 232 -7.44 -3.97 7.05
CA LEU A 232 -8.61 -3.14 6.81
C LEU A 232 -8.70 -1.90 7.73
N ARG A 233 -7.63 -1.61 8.51
CA ARG A 233 -7.73 -0.78 9.74
C ARG A 233 -6.54 0.16 10.04
N GLY A 234 -5.68 0.43 9.07
CA GLY A 234 -4.58 1.39 9.22
C GLY A 234 -4.28 2.13 7.92
N GLU A 235 -3.70 3.31 8.05
CA GLU A 235 -3.22 4.12 6.93
C GLU A 235 -1.75 3.80 6.64
N LEU A 236 -1.33 3.98 5.39
CA LEU A 236 0.06 3.84 5.00
C LEU A 236 0.64 5.23 4.83
N ILE A 237 1.76 5.53 5.48
CA ILE A 237 2.47 6.80 5.35
C ILE A 237 3.88 6.58 4.84
N GLN A 238 4.38 7.52 4.06
CA GLN A 238 5.79 7.58 3.65
C GLN A 238 6.29 8.98 3.89
N VAL A 239 7.48 9.10 4.48
CA VAL A 239 8.09 10.40 4.74
C VAL A 239 8.63 10.97 3.43
N ARG A 240 8.26 12.20 3.09
CA ARG A 240 8.76 12.92 1.90
C ARG A 240 10.28 12.97 1.92
N GLY A 241 10.91 12.29 0.95
CA GLY A 241 12.37 12.15 0.84
C GLY A 241 12.95 10.86 1.43
N SER A 242 12.16 10.04 2.14
CA SER A 242 12.52 8.66 2.50
C SER A 242 11.84 7.64 1.57
N VAL A 243 12.38 6.43 1.55
CA VAL A 243 11.78 5.23 0.93
C VAL A 243 11.06 4.35 1.96
N GLU A 244 11.12 4.71 3.25
CA GLU A 244 10.52 3.96 4.35
C GLU A 244 9.00 4.19 4.40
N VAL A 245 8.24 3.11 4.28
CA VAL A 245 6.79 3.10 4.45
C VAL A 245 6.45 2.61 5.84
N TYR A 246 5.50 3.26 6.49
CA TYR A 246 4.97 2.85 7.78
C TYR A 246 3.48 2.58 7.68
N PHE A 247 3.02 1.54 8.36
CA PHE A 247 1.62 1.30 8.66
C PHE A 247 1.29 2.01 9.97
N VAL A 248 0.39 2.99 9.93
CA VAL A 248 -0.16 3.65 11.12
C VAL A 248 -1.26 2.76 11.68
N THR A 249 -0.99 2.17 12.84
CA THR A 249 -1.93 1.30 13.55
C THR A 249 -3.01 2.15 14.23
N GLY A 250 -4.26 1.66 14.28
CA GLY A 250 -5.42 2.43 14.79
C GLY A 250 -5.38 2.85 16.26
N ASN A 251 -4.31 2.51 16.99
CA ASN A 251 -3.97 2.96 18.35
C ASN A 251 -2.93 4.11 18.38
N GLY A 252 -2.55 4.66 17.22
CA GLY A 252 -1.72 5.88 17.12
C GLY A 252 -0.21 5.66 17.05
N TYR A 253 0.25 4.43 16.76
CA TYR A 253 1.66 4.14 16.51
C TYR A 253 1.93 3.98 15.01
N LYS A 254 3.17 4.24 14.57
CA LYS A 254 3.65 3.83 13.24
C LYS A 254 4.50 2.56 13.36
N ARG A 255 4.31 1.58 12.49
CA ARG A 255 5.18 0.41 12.34
C ARG A 255 5.82 0.44 10.96
N HIS A 256 7.14 0.38 10.89
CA HIS A 256 7.85 0.29 9.63
C HIS A 256 7.46 -1.00 8.87
N ILE A 257 7.20 -0.91 7.58
CA ILE A 257 6.97 -2.04 6.68
C ILE A 257 8.32 -2.40 6.05
N PRO A 258 9.01 -3.46 6.51
CA PRO A 258 10.44 -3.62 6.27
C PRO A 258 10.81 -4.16 4.86
N SER A 259 9.83 -4.56 4.05
CA SER A 259 10.03 -4.91 2.65
C SER A 259 8.75 -4.80 1.82
N PRO A 260 8.84 -4.71 0.47
CA PRO A 260 7.68 -4.84 -0.41
C PRO A 260 6.97 -6.20 -0.28
N GLU A 261 7.68 -7.29 0.01
CA GLU A 261 7.05 -8.60 0.29
C GLU A 261 6.11 -8.51 1.51
N VAL A 262 6.57 -7.85 2.57
CA VAL A 262 5.73 -7.58 3.74
C VAL A 262 4.57 -6.65 3.38
N PHE A 263 4.80 -5.59 2.61
CA PHE A 263 3.75 -4.69 2.12
C PHE A 263 2.62 -5.47 1.40
N TYR A 264 2.95 -6.33 0.43
CA TYR A 264 1.98 -7.13 -0.30
C TYR A 264 1.33 -8.25 0.52
N SER A 265 1.99 -8.76 1.57
CA SER A 265 1.39 -9.78 2.43
C SER A 265 0.14 -9.29 3.19
N TYR A 266 -0.02 -7.97 3.36
CA TYR A 266 -1.26 -7.34 3.86
C TYR A 266 -2.24 -6.93 2.75
N ARG A 267 -1.88 -7.12 1.47
CA ARG A 267 -2.57 -6.56 0.29
C ARG A 267 -2.60 -5.02 0.31
N ASN A 268 -1.47 -4.42 0.67
CA ASN A 268 -1.30 -2.99 0.50
C ASN A 268 -0.98 -2.66 -0.97
N GLU A 269 -1.42 -1.47 -1.39
CA GLU A 269 -1.27 -0.91 -2.73
C GLU A 269 -0.54 0.44 -2.57
N TRP A 270 0.45 0.76 -3.43
CA TRP A 270 1.31 1.94 -3.21
C TRP A 270 0.57 3.28 -3.41
N ASP A 271 -0.56 3.31 -4.12
CA ASP A 271 -1.44 4.48 -4.23
C ASP A 271 -2.14 4.85 -2.91
N ARG A 272 -2.18 3.93 -1.94
CA ARG A 272 -2.74 4.15 -0.60
C ARG A 272 -1.76 4.86 0.35
N ILE A 273 -0.57 5.22 -0.11
CA ILE A 273 0.48 5.86 0.70
C ILE A 273 0.26 7.38 0.77
N ILE A 274 0.13 7.89 2.00
CA ILE A 274 0.01 9.31 2.31
C ILE A 274 1.42 9.89 2.53
N PHE A 275 1.83 10.82 1.68
CA PHE A 275 3.13 11.48 1.75
C PHE A 275 3.16 12.59 2.81
N VAL A 276 3.55 12.22 4.03
CA VAL A 276 3.77 13.14 5.17
C VAL A 276 5.14 13.78 5.12
N ASP A 277 5.29 14.98 5.68
CA ASP A 277 6.60 15.58 5.94
C ASP A 277 7.32 14.91 7.13
N PRO A 278 8.62 15.17 7.34
CA PRO A 278 9.38 14.59 8.45
C PRO A 278 8.85 14.95 9.84
N ASP A 279 8.34 16.16 10.05
CA ASP A 279 7.90 16.62 11.37
C ASP A 279 6.57 15.95 11.75
N THR A 280 5.60 15.90 10.83
CA THR A 280 4.37 15.10 10.95
C THR A 280 4.67 13.62 11.22
N SER A 281 5.69 13.04 10.59
CA SER A 281 6.12 11.67 10.90
C SER A 281 6.71 11.53 12.31
N ASN A 282 7.48 12.51 12.77
CA ASN A 282 8.12 12.50 14.08
C ASN A 282 7.14 12.67 15.25
N GLU A 283 5.97 13.27 15.03
CA GLU A 283 4.88 13.32 16.01
C GLU A 283 4.22 11.95 16.26
N ILE A 284 4.32 11.01 15.31
CA ILE A 284 3.74 9.66 15.43
C ILE A 284 4.79 8.70 16.04
N PRO A 285 4.56 8.15 17.25
CA PRO A 285 5.52 7.26 17.91
C PRO A 285 5.71 5.95 17.12
N GLU A 286 6.95 5.56 16.89
CA GLU A 286 7.26 4.29 16.24
C GLU A 286 7.21 3.12 17.22
N THR A 287 6.64 1.99 16.78
CA THR A 287 6.75 0.71 17.50
C THR A 287 7.76 -0.23 16.86
N LYS A 288 8.60 -0.81 17.73
CA LYS A 288 9.51 -1.92 17.45
C LYS A 288 9.03 -3.22 18.12
N LEU A 289 7.75 -3.31 18.48
CA LEU A 289 7.18 -4.44 19.23
C LEU A 289 6.10 -5.13 18.40
N ILE A 290 6.32 -6.41 18.08
CA ILE A 290 5.46 -7.21 17.22
C ILE A 290 4.97 -8.48 17.92
N ARG A 291 3.81 -8.99 17.52
CA ARG A 291 3.34 -10.34 17.81
C ARG A 291 2.57 -10.93 16.63
N LEU A 292 2.68 -12.23 16.44
CA LEU A 292 1.89 -12.95 15.44
C LEU A 292 0.41 -12.96 15.84
N ASN A 293 -0.50 -12.89 14.86
CA ASN A 293 -1.93 -13.02 15.13
C ASN A 293 -2.25 -14.35 15.85
N ALA A 294 -3.03 -14.26 16.94
CA ALA A 294 -3.33 -15.32 17.90
C ALA A 294 -2.16 -15.92 18.72
N ASP A 295 -0.98 -15.31 18.78
CA ASP A 295 0.09 -15.65 19.76
C ASP A 295 0.05 -14.69 20.98
N GLU A 296 0.41 -15.20 22.15
CA GLU A 296 0.61 -14.43 23.38
C GLU A 296 2.03 -13.83 23.47
N LYS A 297 2.99 -14.36 22.71
CA LYS A 297 4.38 -13.93 22.73
C LYS A 297 4.59 -12.61 21.99
N VAL A 298 5.23 -11.65 22.67
CA VAL A 298 5.68 -10.37 22.09
C VAL A 298 7.18 -10.42 21.83
N PHE A 299 7.59 -9.86 20.70
CA PHE A 299 8.98 -9.78 20.26
C PHE A 299 9.38 -8.32 20.02
N PHE A 300 10.62 -7.97 20.37
CA PHE A 300 11.25 -6.72 20.00
C PHE A 300 12.01 -6.89 18.68
N THR A 301 11.87 -5.95 17.74
CA THR A 301 12.58 -5.94 16.45
C THR A 301 13.65 -4.85 16.41
N ASN A 302 14.83 -5.19 15.89
CA ASN A 302 15.91 -4.21 15.68
C ASN A 302 16.10 -3.85 14.19
N GLU A 303 17.00 -2.90 13.93
CA GLU A 303 17.30 -2.39 12.59
C GLU A 303 18.07 -3.41 11.72
N ASP A 304 18.76 -4.39 12.30
CA ASP A 304 19.44 -5.48 11.58
C ASP A 304 18.46 -6.55 11.02
N GLY A 305 17.15 -6.37 11.20
CA GLY A 305 16.14 -7.35 10.79
C GLY A 305 16.08 -8.57 11.71
N VAL A 306 16.33 -8.38 13.02
CA VAL A 306 16.32 -9.43 14.04
C VAL A 306 15.15 -9.22 15.00
N LYS A 307 14.50 -10.31 15.44
CA LYS A 307 13.48 -10.32 16.50
C LYS A 307 13.92 -11.13 17.73
N SER A 308 13.75 -10.55 18.91
CA SER A 308 14.05 -11.16 20.22
C SER A 308 12.78 -11.32 21.04
N TRP A 309 12.54 -12.51 21.59
CA TRP A 309 11.37 -12.79 22.43
C TRP A 309 11.48 -12.10 23.79
N ILE A 310 10.45 -11.37 24.20
CA ILE A 310 10.34 -10.82 25.56
C ILE A 310 9.73 -11.90 26.45
N SER A 311 10.54 -12.44 27.37
CA SER A 311 10.28 -13.72 28.04
C SER A 311 9.07 -13.71 28.99
N SER A 312 8.67 -12.52 29.47
CA SER A 312 7.55 -12.36 30.40
C SER A 312 6.97 -10.94 30.37
N ALA A 313 5.71 -10.81 30.79
CA ALA A 313 5.09 -9.51 31.03
C ALA A 313 5.84 -8.69 32.10
N ASP A 314 6.50 -9.37 33.03
CA ASP A 314 7.33 -8.79 34.08
C ASP A 314 8.60 -8.13 33.52
N GLU A 315 9.20 -8.72 32.48
CA GLU A 315 10.32 -8.15 31.73
C GLU A 315 9.85 -6.98 30.85
N PHE A 316 8.76 -7.16 30.11
CA PHE A 316 8.13 -6.12 29.29
C PHE A 316 7.88 -4.82 30.09
N ASN A 317 7.26 -4.95 31.26
CA ASN A 317 6.98 -3.83 32.16
C ASN A 317 8.26 -3.20 32.75
N LYS A 318 9.31 -3.99 33.02
CA LYS A 318 10.61 -3.49 33.52
C LYS A 318 11.39 -2.72 32.45
N SER A 319 11.24 -3.10 31.18
CA SER A 319 11.80 -2.37 30.03
C SER A 319 11.10 -1.03 29.74
N GLY A 320 9.97 -0.74 30.41
CA GLY A 320 9.20 0.49 30.21
C GLY A 320 8.40 0.52 28.91
N TYR A 321 8.18 -0.64 28.28
CA TYR A 321 7.38 -0.76 27.07
C TYR A 321 5.87 -0.61 27.36
N ASP A 322 5.13 -0.01 26.42
CA ASP A 322 3.68 0.08 26.50
C ASP A 322 3.01 -1.10 25.75
N TRP A 323 2.06 -1.77 26.40
CA TRP A 323 1.23 -2.79 25.78
C TRP A 323 0.36 -2.23 24.65
N GLY A 324 -0.01 -0.95 24.74
CA GLY A 324 -0.65 -0.20 23.66
C GLY A 324 0.20 -0.07 22.40
N SER A 325 1.53 -0.16 22.49
CA SER A 325 2.44 -0.07 21.34
C SER A 325 2.66 -1.40 20.60
N VAL A 326 2.21 -2.54 21.14
CA VAL A 326 2.46 -3.86 20.51
C VAL A 326 1.64 -4.01 19.24
N SER A 327 2.29 -4.00 18.09
CA SER A 327 1.63 -4.24 16.82
C SER A 327 1.34 -5.72 16.62
N LEU A 328 0.17 -6.01 16.05
CA LEU A 328 -0.07 -7.28 15.40
C LEU A 328 0.65 -7.31 14.04
N VAL A 329 1.11 -8.50 13.65
CA VAL A 329 1.71 -8.77 12.35
C VAL A 329 1.24 -10.11 11.78
N ASN A 330 1.22 -10.22 10.46
CA ASN A 330 1.00 -11.49 9.77
C ASN A 330 2.27 -12.36 9.76
N LYS A 331 2.17 -13.58 9.21
CA LYS A 331 3.30 -14.52 9.20
C LYS A 331 4.47 -14.08 8.32
N THR A 332 4.24 -13.44 7.18
CA THR A 332 5.32 -12.97 6.29
C THR A 332 6.19 -11.92 6.96
N GLU A 333 5.59 -10.93 7.62
CA GLU A 333 6.34 -9.96 8.42
C GLU A 333 7.01 -10.59 9.64
N PHE A 334 6.30 -11.48 10.34
CA PHE A 334 6.88 -12.16 11.48
C PHE A 334 8.11 -12.99 11.09
N ASP A 335 8.09 -13.65 9.92
CA ASP A 335 9.18 -14.48 9.41
C ASP A 335 10.32 -13.67 8.77
N PHE A 336 10.05 -12.45 8.27
CA PHE A 336 11.08 -11.52 7.76
C PHE A 336 12.15 -11.25 8.82
N TYR A 337 11.73 -10.99 10.07
CA TYR A 337 12.67 -10.78 11.17
C TYR A 337 13.27 -12.11 11.65
N LYS A 338 14.59 -12.24 11.61
CA LYS A 338 15.30 -13.46 12.03
C LYS A 338 15.29 -13.59 13.55
N ILE A 339 15.10 -14.80 14.07
CA ILE A 339 15.30 -15.06 15.50
C ILE A 339 16.82 -15.16 15.75
N VAL A 340 17.32 -14.57 16.84
CA VAL A 340 18.61 -15.00 17.40
C VAL A 340 18.36 -16.35 18.06
N GLU A 341 18.73 -17.44 17.39
CA GLU A 341 19.01 -18.68 18.11
C GLU A 341 20.33 -18.49 18.84
N ASP A 342 20.34 -18.69 20.16
CA ASP A 342 21.56 -18.56 20.97
C ASP A 342 22.67 -19.47 20.42
N GLU A 343 23.88 -18.94 20.24
CA GLU A 343 25.10 -19.72 19.95
C GLU A 343 25.56 -20.52 21.21
N ALA A 344 24.69 -21.39 21.73
CA ALA A 344 24.81 -22.00 23.06
C ALA A 344 24.57 -23.53 23.11
N ALA A 345 24.53 -24.23 21.97
CA ALA A 345 24.33 -25.69 21.94
C ALA A 345 25.03 -26.41 20.76
N GLY A 346 26.38 -26.45 20.74
CA GLY A 346 27.10 -27.05 19.59
C GLY A 346 28.57 -27.46 19.74
N LEU A 347 29.11 -27.61 20.96
CA LEU A 347 30.50 -28.06 21.14
C LEU A 347 30.63 -29.59 21.30
N ASN A 348 31.67 -30.15 20.67
CA ASN A 348 32.03 -31.57 20.54
C ASN A 348 31.08 -32.35 19.59
N GLN A 349 31.56 -32.97 18.49
CA GLN A 349 32.80 -33.77 18.45
C GLN A 349 33.81 -33.42 17.34
N GLU A 350 35.07 -33.52 17.74
CA GLU A 350 36.24 -33.86 16.93
C GLU A 350 36.10 -35.24 16.23
N SER A 351 36.79 -35.60 15.14
CA SER A 351 37.85 -34.95 14.35
C SER A 351 38.05 -35.67 12.99
N SER A 352 39.06 -35.19 12.23
CA SER A 352 39.94 -35.92 11.30
C SER A 352 39.65 -35.87 9.79
N SER A 353 40.61 -35.23 9.11
CA SER A 353 41.14 -35.54 7.77
C SER A 353 40.18 -35.91 6.63
N SER A 354 40.09 -35.01 5.65
CA SER A 354 41.10 -35.02 4.58
C SER A 354 41.25 -33.64 3.92
N ALA A 355 42.45 -33.32 3.46
CA ALA A 355 42.68 -32.11 2.69
C ALA A 355 42.33 -32.37 1.22
N ASN A 356 41.37 -31.63 0.68
CA ASN A 356 41.15 -31.55 -0.75
C ASN A 356 40.61 -30.16 -1.12
N GLY A 357 41.30 -29.46 -2.01
CA GLY A 357 40.91 -28.09 -2.39
C GLY A 357 39.76 -28.08 -3.38
N MET A 358 38.64 -27.47 -3.02
CA MET A 358 37.58 -27.08 -3.95
C MET A 358 37.29 -25.58 -3.71
N ASN A 359 37.84 -24.69 -4.52
CA ASN A 359 37.39 -24.36 -5.87
C ASN A 359 36.02 -23.67 -5.85
N VAL A 360 36.01 -22.37 -5.52
CA VAL A 360 34.84 -21.49 -5.66
C VAL A 360 34.48 -21.45 -7.15
N SER A 361 33.31 -21.99 -7.52
CA SER A 361 33.04 -22.22 -8.95
C SER A 361 32.92 -20.91 -9.73
N SER A 362 33.80 -20.79 -10.72
CA SER A 362 33.92 -19.62 -11.59
C SER A 362 32.85 -19.60 -12.68
N GLU A 363 31.59 -19.87 -12.32
CA GLU A 363 30.50 -19.99 -13.28
C GLU A 363 30.14 -18.62 -13.88
N SER A 364 30.16 -18.55 -15.21
CA SER A 364 29.56 -17.46 -16.00
C SER A 364 28.04 -17.56 -15.92
N VAL A 365 27.35 -16.43 -16.03
CA VAL A 365 25.88 -16.35 -16.00
C VAL A 365 25.36 -15.61 -17.23
N LEU A 366 24.23 -16.05 -17.77
CA LEU A 366 23.52 -15.41 -18.88
C LEU A 366 22.01 -15.65 -18.74
N LEU A 367 21.25 -14.57 -18.82
CA LEU A 367 19.79 -14.54 -18.75
C LEU A 367 19.22 -14.40 -20.17
N GLU A 368 18.16 -15.16 -20.48
CA GLU A 368 17.46 -15.04 -21.76
C GLU A 368 16.55 -13.80 -21.78
N VAL A 369 17.09 -12.69 -22.30
CA VAL A 369 16.41 -11.39 -22.39
C VAL A 369 16.25 -11.03 -23.88
N PRO A 370 15.03 -10.73 -24.37
CA PRO A 370 14.84 -10.26 -25.75
C PRO A 370 15.45 -8.85 -25.91
N PHE A 371 15.69 -8.45 -27.17
CA PHE A 371 16.42 -7.23 -27.47
C PHE A 371 15.59 -6.27 -28.31
N ALA A 372 15.64 -4.98 -27.95
CA ALA A 372 15.26 -3.86 -28.79
C ALA A 372 16.33 -2.75 -28.69
N ALA A 373 16.43 -1.94 -29.74
CA ALA A 373 17.12 -0.66 -29.70
C ALA A 373 16.09 0.46 -29.49
N GLN A 374 16.48 1.57 -28.87
CA GLN A 374 15.59 2.72 -28.61
C GLN A 374 15.01 3.38 -29.87
N ALA A 375 15.69 3.20 -31.02
CA ALA A 375 15.16 3.49 -32.35
C ALA A 375 15.04 2.17 -33.16
N PRO A 376 13.96 1.38 -33.01
CA PRO A 376 13.85 0.04 -33.62
C PRO A 376 13.99 0.03 -35.15
N PHE A 377 13.54 1.12 -35.80
CA PHE A 377 13.67 1.35 -37.23
C PHE A 377 14.76 2.39 -37.58
N GLY A 378 15.49 2.90 -36.59
CA GLY A 378 16.56 3.90 -36.77
C GLY A 378 16.08 5.33 -37.02
N ASN A 379 14.86 5.69 -36.60
CA ASN A 379 14.33 7.05 -36.73
C ASN A 379 14.81 7.96 -35.59
N TRP A 380 16.04 8.44 -35.68
CA TRP A 380 16.66 9.33 -34.67
C TRP A 380 16.15 10.78 -34.69
N GLU A 381 15.25 11.13 -35.61
CA GLU A 381 14.58 12.45 -35.68
C GLU A 381 13.34 12.54 -34.75
N ASP A 382 12.85 11.40 -34.21
CA ASP A 382 11.81 11.39 -33.18
C ASP A 382 12.47 11.49 -31.79
N PRO A 383 12.22 12.55 -30.99
CA PRO A 383 12.90 12.75 -29.71
C PRO A 383 12.60 11.65 -28.68
N ARG A 384 11.51 10.88 -28.85
CA ARG A 384 11.18 9.73 -28.01
C ARG A 384 12.03 8.50 -28.35
N GLN A 385 12.48 8.39 -29.60
CA GLN A 385 13.46 7.37 -30.00
C GLN A 385 14.89 7.84 -29.72
N GLN A 386 15.15 9.15 -29.83
CA GLN A 386 16.46 9.74 -29.53
C GLN A 386 16.85 9.62 -28.05
N ASN A 387 15.89 9.80 -27.13
CA ASN A 387 16.13 9.73 -25.68
C ASN A 387 15.53 8.46 -25.03
N GLY A 388 14.95 7.54 -25.82
CA GLY A 388 14.14 6.42 -25.33
C GLY A 388 14.91 5.22 -24.75
N CYS A 389 16.01 5.43 -24.03
CA CYS A 389 16.92 4.36 -23.62
C CYS A 389 16.49 3.67 -22.30
N GLU A 390 15.81 4.43 -21.45
CA GLU A 390 15.10 4.02 -20.24
C GLU A 390 13.92 3.11 -20.59
N GLU A 391 13.01 3.57 -21.44
CA GLU A 391 11.83 2.84 -21.89
C GLU A 391 12.24 1.55 -22.60
N ALA A 392 13.21 1.61 -23.52
CA ALA A 392 13.73 0.41 -24.19
C ALA A 392 14.35 -0.59 -23.21
N SER A 393 15.05 -0.12 -22.17
CA SER A 393 15.61 -0.97 -21.11
C SER A 393 14.52 -1.59 -20.23
N ALA A 394 13.51 -0.81 -19.84
CA ALA A 394 12.38 -1.27 -19.05
C ALA A 394 11.51 -2.29 -19.82
N ILE A 395 11.22 -2.05 -21.11
CA ILE A 395 10.50 -3.02 -21.97
C ILE A 395 11.28 -4.33 -22.07
N MET A 396 12.60 -4.29 -22.28
CA MET A 396 13.43 -5.52 -22.32
C MET A 396 13.39 -6.27 -20.97
N ALA A 397 13.43 -5.55 -19.85
CA ALA A 397 13.30 -6.13 -18.52
C ALA A 397 11.91 -6.73 -18.27
N MET A 398 10.82 -6.03 -18.60
CA MET A 398 9.45 -6.53 -18.45
C MET A 398 9.13 -7.71 -19.37
N LYS A 399 9.73 -7.75 -20.57
CA LYS A 399 9.66 -8.93 -21.43
C LYS A 399 10.41 -10.13 -20.82
N TRP A 400 11.56 -9.91 -20.19
CA TRP A 400 12.22 -10.95 -19.39
C TRP A 400 11.34 -11.40 -18.20
N VAL A 401 10.74 -10.49 -17.43
CA VAL A 401 9.82 -10.82 -16.32
C VAL A 401 8.74 -11.79 -16.81
N ASN A 402 8.02 -11.39 -17.87
CA ASN A 402 6.92 -12.16 -18.47
C ASN A 402 7.36 -13.44 -19.21
N ARG A 403 8.68 -13.72 -19.27
CA ARG A 403 9.29 -14.87 -19.98
C ARG A 403 9.09 -14.83 -21.51
N ASP A 404 8.83 -13.65 -22.07
CA ASP A 404 8.81 -13.43 -23.52
C ASP A 404 10.23 -13.55 -24.09
N THR A 405 10.40 -14.43 -25.09
CA THR A 405 11.70 -14.66 -25.76
C THR A 405 11.90 -13.81 -27.02
N ILE A 406 10.86 -13.06 -27.43
CA ILE A 406 10.83 -12.24 -28.65
C ILE A 406 10.24 -10.87 -28.32
N LEU A 407 10.85 -9.82 -28.88
CA LEU A 407 10.34 -8.45 -28.86
C LEU A 407 10.36 -7.93 -30.32
N PRO A 408 9.21 -7.92 -31.03
CA PRO A 408 9.13 -7.43 -32.41
C PRO A 408 9.42 -5.92 -32.51
N LEU A 409 9.97 -5.46 -33.63
CA LEU A 409 10.37 -4.06 -33.81
C LEU A 409 9.18 -3.08 -33.69
N ASP A 410 8.03 -3.43 -34.27
CA ASP A 410 6.80 -2.64 -34.15
C ASP A 410 6.29 -2.59 -32.71
N SER A 411 6.39 -3.70 -31.97
CA SER A 411 6.00 -3.76 -30.56
C SER A 411 6.93 -2.93 -29.68
N ALA A 412 8.25 -2.95 -29.96
CA ALA A 412 9.21 -2.11 -29.26
C ALA A 412 8.95 -0.62 -29.54
N MET A 413 8.75 -0.25 -30.80
CA MET A 413 8.52 1.14 -31.20
C MET A 413 7.25 1.70 -30.58
N ASN A 414 6.16 0.92 -30.62
CA ASN A 414 4.87 1.34 -30.06
C ASN A 414 4.96 1.50 -28.53
N SER A 415 5.60 0.56 -27.81
CA SER A 415 5.76 0.68 -26.36
C SER A 415 6.71 1.81 -25.95
N ILE A 416 7.81 2.08 -26.69
CA ILE A 416 8.68 3.24 -26.40
C ILE A 416 7.85 4.52 -26.52
N ILE A 417 7.18 4.72 -27.67
CA ILE A 417 6.33 5.89 -27.92
C ILE A 417 5.26 6.07 -26.84
N GLU A 418 4.59 4.99 -26.44
CA GLU A 418 3.49 5.02 -25.49
C GLU A 418 3.95 5.29 -24.05
N ILE A 419 5.10 4.77 -23.63
CA ILE A 419 5.72 5.10 -22.33
C ILE A 419 6.18 6.56 -22.30
N SER A 420 6.86 7.07 -23.35
CA SER A 420 7.23 8.48 -23.39
C SER A 420 6.00 9.41 -23.38
N GLU A 421 4.91 9.01 -24.07
CA GLU A 421 3.62 9.74 -24.05
C GLU A 421 2.89 9.61 -22.70
N TYR A 422 3.09 8.52 -21.96
CA TYR A 422 2.63 8.35 -20.57
C TYR A 422 3.41 9.30 -19.64
N GLU A 423 4.74 9.30 -19.67
CA GLU A 423 5.57 10.14 -18.81
C GLU A 423 5.35 11.63 -19.08
N GLN A 424 5.27 12.02 -20.35
CA GLN A 424 4.93 13.37 -20.78
C GLN A 424 3.55 13.83 -20.27
N ARG A 425 2.59 12.90 -20.14
CA ARG A 425 1.21 13.18 -19.69
C ARG A 425 1.09 13.23 -18.17
N VAL A 426 1.84 12.40 -17.43
CA VAL A 426 1.70 12.24 -15.98
C VAL A 426 2.69 13.11 -15.19
N TYR A 427 3.96 13.20 -15.63
CA TYR A 427 5.01 13.95 -14.93
C TYR A 427 5.48 15.20 -15.68
N GLY A 428 5.02 15.41 -16.92
CA GLY A 428 5.31 16.59 -17.74
C GLY A 428 6.67 16.55 -18.47
N GLU A 429 7.46 15.49 -18.28
CA GLU A 429 8.76 15.26 -18.92
C GLU A 429 9.04 13.75 -18.98
N TYR A 430 9.73 13.30 -20.03
CA TYR A 430 10.07 11.89 -20.29
C TYR A 430 11.55 11.67 -20.64
N ARG A 431 12.35 12.74 -20.75
CA ARG A 431 13.73 12.67 -21.24
C ARG A 431 14.73 12.53 -20.09
N ASP A 432 15.74 11.69 -20.32
CA ASP A 432 16.86 11.44 -19.43
C ASP A 432 16.41 10.97 -18.02
N THR A 433 15.38 10.13 -17.96
CA THR A 433 14.74 9.70 -16.70
C THR A 433 15.72 8.92 -15.80
N SER A 434 16.01 9.47 -14.62
CA SER A 434 16.99 8.91 -13.67
C SER A 434 16.69 7.45 -13.29
N ALA A 435 17.65 6.69 -12.76
CA ALA A 435 17.38 5.30 -12.37
C ALA A 435 16.39 5.18 -11.19
N ALA A 436 16.20 6.25 -10.41
CA ALA A 436 15.14 6.33 -9.40
C ALA A 436 13.77 6.55 -10.03
N ASP A 437 13.66 7.48 -10.99
CA ASP A 437 12.39 7.77 -11.66
C ASP A 437 12.01 6.70 -12.70
N THR A 438 12.97 5.99 -13.29
CA THR A 438 12.71 4.81 -14.14
C THR A 438 11.99 3.73 -13.32
N ILE A 439 12.31 3.59 -12.03
CA ILE A 439 11.61 2.70 -11.11
C ILE A 439 10.19 3.20 -10.84
N SER A 440 9.98 4.47 -10.50
CA SER A 440 8.62 4.99 -10.24
C SER A 440 7.80 5.09 -11.54
N ARG A 441 8.18 5.97 -12.45
CA ARG A 441 7.39 6.34 -13.64
C ARG A 441 7.14 5.16 -14.59
N ILE A 442 8.16 4.34 -14.84
CA ILE A 442 8.10 3.30 -15.88
C ILE A 442 7.79 1.93 -15.28
N PHE A 443 8.58 1.43 -14.33
CA PHE A 443 8.35 0.09 -13.76
C PHE A 443 7.11 0.04 -12.85
N ASN A 444 6.97 0.95 -11.89
CA ASN A 444 5.88 0.94 -10.92
C ASN A 444 4.58 1.50 -11.50
N ASP A 445 4.61 2.72 -12.06
CA ASP A 445 3.40 3.51 -12.31
C ASP A 445 2.82 3.27 -13.72
N HIS A 446 3.66 2.89 -14.70
CA HIS A 446 3.20 2.46 -16.03
C HIS A 446 3.06 0.93 -16.14
N PHE A 447 4.06 0.15 -15.72
CA PHE A 447 4.04 -1.32 -15.85
C PHE A 447 3.38 -2.08 -14.67
N GLU A 448 2.97 -1.38 -13.61
CA GLU A 448 2.42 -1.99 -12.37
C GLU A 448 3.36 -3.05 -11.75
N TYR A 449 4.68 -2.92 -11.98
CA TYR A 449 5.68 -3.94 -11.68
C TYR A 449 6.72 -3.50 -10.65
N TYR A 450 6.44 -3.87 -9.40
CA TYR A 450 7.15 -3.39 -8.23
C TYR A 450 8.20 -4.36 -7.66
N LYS A 451 8.51 -5.49 -8.33
CA LYS A 451 9.68 -6.33 -7.97
C LYS A 451 10.97 -5.72 -8.55
N VAL A 452 11.15 -4.42 -8.29
CA VAL A 452 12.29 -3.63 -8.73
C VAL A 452 12.86 -2.84 -7.55
N ARG A 453 14.18 -2.67 -7.50
CA ARG A 453 14.82 -1.89 -6.43
C ARG A 453 16.07 -1.16 -6.90
N LEU A 454 16.27 0.04 -6.35
CA LEU A 454 17.47 0.85 -6.60
C LEU A 454 18.58 0.46 -5.61
N ALA A 455 19.64 -0.18 -6.10
CA ALA A 455 20.86 -0.41 -5.33
C ALA A 455 21.85 0.73 -5.59
N LYS A 456 22.38 1.36 -4.52
CA LYS A 456 23.28 2.52 -4.57
C LYS A 456 24.70 2.16 -4.15
N ASN A 457 25.68 2.99 -4.51
CA ASN A 457 27.12 2.84 -4.21
C ASN A 457 27.76 1.54 -4.72
N ILE A 458 27.28 1.04 -5.87
CA ILE A 458 27.60 -0.30 -6.39
C ILE A 458 28.99 -0.40 -7.04
N ARG A 459 29.45 -1.64 -7.23
CA ARG A 459 30.61 -2.01 -8.05
C ARG A 459 30.30 -3.23 -8.91
N ALA A 460 31.17 -3.60 -9.84
CA ALA A 460 31.00 -4.76 -10.72
C ALA A 460 30.74 -6.08 -9.94
N LYS A 461 31.39 -6.27 -8.79
CA LYS A 461 31.17 -7.44 -7.91
C LYS A 461 29.71 -7.59 -7.45
N ASP A 462 28.97 -6.47 -7.36
CA ASP A 462 27.62 -6.42 -6.82
C ASP A 462 26.59 -6.71 -7.93
N ILE A 463 26.82 -6.16 -9.12
CA ILE A 463 26.12 -6.56 -10.36
C ILE A 463 26.27 -8.08 -10.59
N ILE A 464 27.49 -8.61 -10.47
CA ILE A 464 27.77 -10.06 -10.61
C ILE A 464 27.01 -10.89 -9.56
N ARG A 465 26.76 -10.34 -8.36
CA ARG A 465 25.98 -11.04 -7.32
C ARG A 465 24.52 -11.14 -7.72
N GLU A 466 23.89 -10.04 -8.13
CA GLU A 466 22.48 -10.01 -8.54
C GLU A 466 22.21 -10.96 -9.72
N LEU A 467 23.05 -10.90 -10.76
CA LEU A 467 22.95 -11.80 -11.92
C LEU A 467 23.05 -13.27 -11.49
N LYS A 468 23.94 -13.61 -10.54
CA LYS A 468 24.07 -14.97 -9.99
C LYS A 468 22.92 -15.39 -9.08
N SER A 469 22.22 -14.46 -8.44
CA SER A 469 20.94 -14.72 -7.76
C SER A 469 19.79 -14.99 -8.74
N GLY A 470 20.00 -14.75 -10.03
CA GLY A 470 18.96 -14.87 -11.07
C GLY A 470 18.19 -13.57 -11.33
N ASN A 471 18.60 -12.46 -10.71
CA ASN A 471 18.01 -11.14 -10.92
C ASN A 471 18.57 -10.50 -12.20
N LEU A 472 17.72 -9.80 -12.94
CA LEU A 472 18.16 -8.97 -14.06
C LEU A 472 18.62 -7.60 -13.53
N VAL A 473 19.57 -6.97 -14.21
CA VAL A 473 20.14 -5.68 -13.79
C VAL A 473 20.07 -4.68 -14.93
N VAL A 474 19.59 -3.47 -14.65
CA VAL A 474 19.62 -2.31 -15.57
C VAL A 474 20.46 -1.22 -14.91
N VAL A 475 21.28 -0.51 -15.70
CA VAL A 475 22.20 0.52 -15.18
C VAL A 475 22.13 1.81 -15.99
N PRO A 476 22.12 2.99 -15.32
CA PRO A 476 22.51 4.23 -15.95
C PRO A 476 24.05 4.30 -16.05
N ALA A 477 24.54 4.76 -17.20
CA ALA A 477 25.95 4.84 -17.51
C ALA A 477 26.23 6.02 -18.44
N ASN A 478 27.45 6.55 -18.36
CA ASN A 478 27.91 7.53 -19.31
C ASN A 478 28.31 6.87 -20.64
N GLY A 479 27.49 7.08 -21.68
CA GLY A 479 27.67 6.45 -23.01
C GLY A 479 29.04 6.71 -23.65
N GLN A 480 29.62 7.89 -23.41
CA GLN A 480 30.97 8.24 -23.88
C GLN A 480 32.06 7.39 -23.20
N LYS A 481 31.93 7.10 -21.90
CA LYS A 481 32.87 6.23 -21.15
C LYS A 481 32.76 4.75 -21.55
N LEU A 482 31.58 4.29 -21.98
CA LEU A 482 31.38 2.92 -22.50
C LEU A 482 32.24 2.63 -23.74
N LYS A 483 32.55 3.65 -24.55
CA LYS A 483 33.37 3.55 -25.77
C LYS A 483 32.82 2.53 -26.79
N ASN A 484 31.50 2.41 -26.87
CA ASN A 484 30.83 1.54 -27.84
C ASN A 484 31.14 2.03 -29.27
N PRO A 485 31.80 1.23 -30.13
CA PRO A 485 32.18 1.64 -31.48
C PRO A 485 30.99 1.80 -32.44
N PHE A 486 29.77 1.46 -31.99
CA PHE A 486 28.53 1.60 -32.76
C PHE A 486 27.67 2.80 -32.33
N PHE A 487 28.14 3.64 -31.39
CA PHE A 487 27.53 4.95 -31.11
C PHE A 487 28.05 6.02 -32.07
N THR A 488 27.21 6.97 -32.45
CA THR A 488 27.64 8.19 -33.15
C THR A 488 28.51 9.03 -32.22
N LEU A 489 29.76 9.28 -32.58
CA LEU A 489 30.70 10.04 -31.74
C LEU A 489 30.16 11.45 -31.43
N PRO A 490 30.26 11.94 -30.18
CA PRO A 490 31.05 11.38 -29.07
C PRO A 490 30.40 10.22 -28.28
N GLY A 491 29.14 9.89 -28.59
CA GLY A 491 28.27 9.07 -27.75
C GLY A 491 27.42 9.93 -26.78
N PRO A 492 26.29 9.41 -26.29
CA PRO A 492 25.43 10.15 -25.37
C PRO A 492 26.08 10.27 -23.98
N ILE A 493 25.71 11.31 -23.22
CA ILE A 493 26.25 11.56 -21.86
C ILE A 493 25.40 10.83 -20.83
N GLU A 494 24.08 10.91 -20.97
CA GLU A 494 23.04 10.15 -20.29
C GLU A 494 22.76 8.87 -21.12
N HIS A 495 22.70 7.69 -20.51
CA HIS A 495 22.41 6.44 -21.22
C HIS A 495 22.04 5.30 -20.26
N MET A 496 21.03 4.49 -20.62
CA MET A 496 20.62 3.31 -19.85
C MET A 496 20.78 2.03 -20.66
N LEU A 497 21.22 0.95 -20.02
CA LEU A 497 21.35 -0.37 -20.64
C LEU A 497 21.09 -1.54 -19.69
N VAL A 498 20.66 -2.66 -20.27
CA VAL A 498 20.36 -3.91 -19.55
C VAL A 498 21.61 -4.80 -19.52
N ILE A 499 22.04 -5.21 -18.33
CA ILE A 499 23.08 -6.22 -18.13
C ILE A 499 22.41 -7.59 -18.00
N ILE A 500 22.70 -8.48 -18.95
CA ILE A 500 22.03 -9.78 -19.07
C ILE A 500 22.92 -10.94 -18.64
N GLY A 501 24.21 -10.71 -18.38
CA GLY A 501 25.13 -11.77 -17.97
C GLY A 501 26.53 -11.29 -17.63
N TYR A 502 27.35 -12.23 -17.14
CA TYR A 502 28.77 -12.03 -16.85
C TYR A 502 29.59 -13.25 -17.25
N ASP A 503 30.66 -13.02 -18.00
CA ASP A 503 31.59 -14.04 -18.45
C ASP A 503 32.87 -14.04 -17.60
N SER A 504 32.97 -15.02 -16.71
CA SER A 504 34.08 -15.18 -15.78
C SER A 504 35.42 -15.48 -16.45
N LYS A 505 35.39 -15.97 -17.70
CA LYS A 505 36.60 -16.36 -18.45
C LYS A 505 37.24 -15.18 -19.18
N THR A 506 36.43 -14.22 -19.63
CA THR A 506 36.90 -13.05 -20.40
C THR A 506 36.94 -11.76 -19.59
N GLY A 507 36.30 -11.72 -18.42
CA GLY A 507 36.20 -10.53 -17.57
C GLY A 507 35.27 -9.48 -18.19
N GLU A 508 34.11 -9.93 -18.67
CA GLU A 508 33.16 -9.13 -19.45
C GLU A 508 31.74 -9.27 -18.94
N PHE A 509 31.03 -8.14 -18.87
CA PHE A 509 29.57 -8.14 -18.82
C PHE A 509 29.02 -8.36 -20.22
N ILE A 510 27.93 -9.13 -20.30
CA ILE A 510 27.12 -9.33 -21.50
C ILE A 510 25.87 -8.47 -21.31
N THR A 511 25.54 -7.66 -22.30
CA THR A 511 24.51 -6.62 -22.22
C THR A 511 23.55 -6.68 -23.40
N ASN A 512 22.36 -6.13 -23.22
CA ASN A 512 21.47 -5.68 -24.26
C ASN A 512 21.45 -4.15 -24.19
N ASP A 513 22.22 -3.51 -25.08
CA ASP A 513 22.45 -2.06 -25.10
C ASP A 513 21.49 -1.39 -26.11
N PRO A 514 20.49 -0.62 -25.65
CA PRO A 514 19.47 -0.06 -26.55
C PRO A 514 20.00 1.05 -27.46
N GLY A 515 21.15 1.66 -27.14
CA GLY A 515 21.73 2.81 -27.87
C GLY A 515 22.20 2.49 -29.28
N THR A 516 22.16 1.22 -29.69
CA THR A 516 22.52 0.81 -31.05
C THR A 516 21.87 -0.53 -31.42
N ARG A 517 21.45 -0.68 -32.68
CA ARG A 517 20.96 -1.97 -33.23
C ARG A 517 21.98 -3.12 -33.13
N HIS A 518 23.24 -2.82 -32.82
CA HIS A 518 24.32 -3.78 -32.60
C HIS A 518 24.50 -4.17 -31.12
N GLY A 519 23.64 -3.69 -30.22
CA GLY A 519 23.75 -3.85 -28.77
C GLY A 519 23.32 -5.20 -28.19
N LYS A 520 22.70 -6.08 -28.99
CA LYS A 520 22.28 -7.42 -28.53
C LYS A 520 23.49 -8.29 -28.15
N ASN A 521 23.50 -8.80 -26.93
CA ASN A 521 24.64 -9.55 -26.36
C ASN A 521 25.99 -8.79 -26.44
N PHE A 522 25.98 -7.46 -26.49
CA PHE A 522 27.21 -6.66 -26.58
C PHE A 522 28.05 -6.83 -25.31
N ARG A 523 29.39 -6.78 -25.44
CA ARG A 523 30.33 -7.14 -24.37
C ARG A 523 31.19 -5.96 -23.94
N TYR A 524 31.11 -5.62 -22.65
CA TYR A 524 31.93 -4.61 -22.00
C TYR A 524 32.89 -5.27 -21.00
N LYS A 525 34.18 -4.90 -21.02
CA LYS A 525 35.12 -5.27 -19.95
C LYS A 525 34.62 -4.71 -18.61
N SER A 526 34.73 -5.48 -17.52
CA SER A 526 34.17 -5.10 -16.22
C SER A 526 34.58 -3.70 -15.75
N GLN A 527 35.84 -3.32 -15.97
CA GLN A 527 36.35 -1.99 -15.62
C GLN A 527 35.75 -0.88 -16.49
N VAL A 528 35.55 -1.12 -17.80
CA VAL A 528 34.96 -0.13 -18.71
C VAL A 528 33.50 0.13 -18.34
N LEU A 529 32.76 -0.93 -17.96
CA LEU A 529 31.39 -0.75 -17.46
C LEU A 529 31.39 -0.05 -16.10
N GLU A 530 32.20 -0.50 -15.13
CA GLU A 530 32.24 0.11 -13.79
C GLU A 530 32.68 1.58 -13.83
N ASP A 531 33.62 1.97 -14.69
CA ASP A 531 34.04 3.36 -14.88
C ASP A 531 32.98 4.21 -15.59
N ALA A 532 32.09 3.58 -16.36
CA ALA A 532 30.98 4.25 -17.04
C ALA A 532 29.75 4.47 -16.14
N LEU A 533 29.49 3.58 -15.15
CA LEU A 533 28.36 3.69 -14.22
C LEU A 533 28.22 5.13 -13.66
N GLN A 534 27.08 5.75 -13.95
CA GLN A 534 26.78 7.14 -13.63
C GLN A 534 25.27 7.37 -13.77
N ASP A 535 24.59 7.57 -12.65
CA ASP A 535 23.23 8.09 -12.59
C ASP A 535 23.19 9.56 -13.03
N TYR A 536 22.04 10.02 -13.49
CA TYR A 536 21.79 11.39 -13.98
C TYR A 536 20.44 11.90 -13.45
N PRO A 537 20.26 13.22 -13.27
CA PRO A 537 18.99 13.79 -12.85
C PRO A 537 17.94 13.69 -13.96
N THR A 538 16.68 13.45 -13.60
CA THR A 538 15.57 13.41 -14.56
C THR A 538 15.31 14.80 -15.16
N GLY A 539 15.40 14.92 -16.48
CA GLY A 539 15.15 16.15 -17.21
C GLY A 539 16.22 16.43 -18.26
N PHE A 540 15.79 17.05 -19.37
CA PHE A 540 16.57 17.13 -20.61
C PHE A 540 17.96 17.78 -20.46
N HIS A 541 18.99 16.95 -20.43
CA HIS A 541 20.39 17.28 -20.14
C HIS A 541 20.59 18.13 -18.87
N GLU A 542 19.85 17.84 -17.80
CA GLU A 542 19.99 18.52 -16.51
C GLU A 542 21.39 18.28 -15.86
N PRO A 543 21.98 19.26 -15.14
CA PRO A 543 23.39 19.18 -14.72
C PRO A 543 23.72 18.03 -13.75
N ILE A 544 24.61 17.13 -14.18
CA ILE A 544 25.13 16.04 -13.35
C ILE A 544 26.15 16.58 -12.33
N GLU A 545 25.67 17.07 -11.18
CA GLU A 545 26.53 17.60 -10.11
C GLU A 545 27.38 16.52 -9.41
N ASN A 546 26.85 15.29 -9.27
CA ASN A 546 27.45 14.23 -8.46
C ASN A 546 27.39 12.87 -9.20
N ILE A 547 28.53 12.18 -9.32
CA ILE A 547 28.60 10.86 -9.97
C ILE A 547 28.16 9.77 -8.97
N ASN A 548 26.87 9.46 -8.98
CA ASN A 548 26.30 8.32 -8.24
C ASN A 548 26.44 7.03 -9.08
N LYS A 549 26.89 5.93 -8.45
CA LYS A 549 26.88 4.60 -9.07
C LYS A 549 25.71 3.79 -8.53
N VAL A 550 24.74 3.49 -9.38
CA VAL A 550 23.50 2.79 -9.03
C VAL A 550 23.17 1.69 -10.04
N MET A 551 22.27 0.80 -9.67
CA MET A 551 21.59 -0.12 -10.59
C MET A 551 20.13 -0.31 -10.16
N ILE A 552 19.28 -0.53 -11.15
CA ILE A 552 17.93 -1.09 -10.97
C ILE A 552 18.10 -2.61 -10.99
N VAL A 553 17.72 -3.28 -9.91
CA VAL A 553 17.64 -4.74 -9.85
C VAL A 553 16.19 -5.14 -10.08
N VAL A 554 15.96 -6.10 -10.99
CA VAL A 554 14.64 -6.58 -11.41
C VAL A 554 14.56 -8.06 -11.09
N GLU A 555 13.64 -8.44 -10.19
CA GLU A 555 13.56 -9.80 -9.62
C GLU A 555 12.30 -10.50 -10.16
N ARG A 556 12.40 -11.68 -10.80
CA ARG A 556 11.28 -12.31 -11.51
C ARG A 556 10.26 -12.97 -10.59
#